data_AF-A0A8X6SF02-F1
#
_entry.id   AF-A0A8X6SF02-F1
#
_cell.length_a   1.000
_cell.length_b   1.000
_cell.length_c   1.000
_cell.angle_alpha   90.00
_cell.angle_beta   90.00
_cell.angle_gamma   90.00
#
_symmetry.space_group_name_H-M   'P 1'
#
loop_
_entity.id
_entity.type
_entity.pdbx_description
1 polymer ?
#
loop_
_entity_poly.entity_id
_entity_poly.type
_entity_poly.pdbx_seq_one_letter_code
_entity_poly.pdbx_strand_id
1 'polypeptide(L)'
;MERIVGRIETSFTRNTCRRLARYIAPPGAPHSLRNTDLTDSEAWRVVGRIWNRFLETGSAGRRPGQGRRRATMPNEDHYFVLTAQRHRNMNATLLHQHLRSATSTTVSTETVRNRFHGVAMYAHRSMICVRLISRHRLDRKE
;
A
#
# COMPACT_ATOMS: atom_id res chain seq x y z
N MET A 1 -13.06 -10.28 36.33
CA MET A 1 -12.94 -9.33 35.20
C MET A 1 -11.79 -8.33 35.38
N GLU A 2 -11.38 -7.99 36.60
CA GLU A 2 -10.30 -7.01 36.87
C GLU A 2 -8.89 -7.44 36.43
N ARG A 3 -8.61 -8.75 36.34
CA ARG A 3 -7.27 -9.25 35.95
C ARG A 3 -6.96 -9.13 34.46
N ILE A 4 -7.99 -8.97 33.61
CA ILE A 4 -7.82 -8.81 32.15
C ILE A 4 -7.54 -7.34 31.82
N VAL A 5 -8.19 -6.40 32.51
CA VAL A 5 -7.97 -4.96 32.35
C VAL A 5 -6.54 -4.58 32.73
N GLY A 6 -6.01 -5.09 33.87
CA GLY A 6 -4.62 -4.81 34.27
C GLY A 6 -3.55 -5.39 33.31
N ARG A 7 -3.86 -6.47 32.57
CA ARG A 7 -2.96 -7.03 31.55
C ARG A 7 -3.02 -6.26 30.22
N ILE A 8 -4.13 -5.60 29.95
CA ILE A 8 -4.34 -4.74 28.77
C ILE A 8 -3.71 -3.35 29.01
N GLU A 9 -3.83 -2.79 30.22
CA GLU A 9 -3.15 -1.56 30.63
C GLU A 9 -1.61 -1.70 30.59
N THR A 10 -1.08 -2.85 31.03
CA THR A 10 0.37 -3.14 30.99
C THR A 10 0.91 -3.37 29.58
N SER A 11 0.08 -3.74 28.61
CA SER A 11 0.49 -3.92 27.20
C SER A 11 0.27 -2.64 26.37
N PHE A 12 -0.73 -1.81 26.69
CA PHE A 12 -0.89 -0.46 26.16
C PHE A 12 0.28 0.45 26.58
N THR A 13 0.64 0.43 27.86
CA THR A 13 1.81 1.16 28.39
C THR A 13 3.10 0.68 27.71
N ARG A 14 3.36 -0.63 27.60
CA ARG A 14 4.63 -1.12 27.02
C ARG A 14 4.88 -0.70 25.56
N ASN A 15 3.84 -0.61 24.73
CA ASN A 15 3.97 -0.21 23.31
C ASN A 15 3.85 1.31 23.05
N THR A 16 3.31 2.09 23.99
CA THR A 16 3.25 3.56 23.91
C THR A 16 4.40 4.27 24.65
N CYS A 17 5.07 3.57 25.58
CA CYS A 17 6.00 4.16 26.55
C CYS A 17 7.30 4.76 25.97
N ARG A 18 7.78 4.44 24.76
CA ARG A 18 8.97 5.16 24.25
C ARG A 18 8.68 6.52 23.63
N ARG A 19 7.45 6.79 23.16
CA ARG A 19 7.08 8.06 22.52
C ARG A 19 6.18 8.96 23.39
N LEU A 20 5.35 8.39 24.26
CA LEU A 20 4.44 9.15 25.13
C LEU A 20 4.95 9.34 26.57
N ALA A 21 5.99 8.63 27.02
CA ALA A 21 6.58 8.87 28.35
C ALA A 21 7.22 10.26 28.51
N ARG A 22 7.38 11.02 27.41
CA ARG A 22 7.77 12.44 27.48
C ARG A 22 6.65 13.38 27.94
N TYR A 23 5.40 12.96 27.87
CA TYR A 23 4.24 13.79 28.23
C TYR A 23 3.62 13.43 29.59
N ILE A 24 4.05 12.34 30.22
CA ILE A 24 3.61 11.93 31.56
C ILE A 24 4.78 12.19 32.52
N ALA A 25 5.15 13.46 32.71
CA ALA A 25 5.95 13.85 33.86
C ALA A 25 5.01 14.10 35.04
N PRO A 26 5.33 13.64 36.27
CA PRO A 26 4.52 13.93 37.44
C PRO A 26 4.43 15.46 37.64
N PRO A 27 3.26 15.99 38.03
CA PRO A 27 3.08 17.42 38.26
C PRO A 27 4.02 17.86 39.39
N GLY A 28 5.11 18.57 39.05
CA GLY A 28 6.10 19.06 40.00
C GLY A 28 7.57 19.10 39.55
N ALA A 29 7.92 18.54 38.38
CA ALA A 29 9.29 18.64 37.88
C ALA A 29 9.57 20.01 37.21
N PRO A 30 10.71 20.67 37.48
CA PRO A 30 11.05 21.95 36.85
C PRO A 30 11.20 21.77 35.34
N HIS A 31 10.37 22.50 34.59
CA HIS A 31 10.31 22.42 33.14
C HIS A 31 11.51 23.15 32.53
N SER A 32 12.56 22.39 32.22
CA SER A 32 13.60 22.87 31.32
C SER A 32 13.74 21.87 30.18
N LEU A 33 12.87 21.96 29.18
CA LEU A 33 13.15 21.39 27.86
C LEU A 33 12.51 22.24 26.75
N ARG A 34 13.43 22.82 25.98
CA ARG A 34 13.33 23.28 24.59
C ARG A 34 12.14 22.71 23.80
N ASN A 35 11.37 23.63 23.24
CA ASN A 35 10.65 23.56 21.96
C ASN A 35 9.87 22.26 21.68
N THR A 36 8.65 22.19 22.22
CA THR A 36 7.55 21.54 21.50
C THR A 36 6.41 22.54 21.42
N ASP A 37 6.26 23.17 20.25
CA ASP A 37 5.24 24.19 19.95
C ASP A 37 3.84 23.57 19.77
N LEU A 38 3.43 22.71 20.70
CA LEU A 38 2.07 22.18 20.80
C LEU A 38 1.53 22.67 22.14
N THR A 39 0.56 23.58 22.09
CA THR A 39 -0.10 24.03 23.31
C THR A 39 -0.69 22.84 24.04
N ASP A 40 -0.55 22.81 25.36
CA ASP A 40 -0.90 21.68 26.23
C ASP A 40 -2.34 21.15 25.98
N SER A 41 -3.24 22.02 25.53
CA SER A 41 -4.62 21.70 25.15
C SER A 41 -4.77 20.79 23.93
N GLU A 42 -3.87 20.86 22.95
CA GLU A 42 -3.94 20.05 21.73
C GLU A 42 -3.43 18.63 21.99
N ALA A 43 -2.43 18.50 22.85
CA ALA A 43 -1.88 17.22 23.28
C ALA A 43 -2.95 16.35 23.97
N TRP A 44 -3.70 16.92 24.92
CA TRP A 44 -4.80 16.21 25.62
C TRP A 44 -5.91 15.74 24.68
N ARG A 45 -6.26 16.53 23.65
CA ARG A 45 -7.26 16.14 22.64
C ARG A 45 -6.80 15.00 21.74
N VAL A 46 -5.49 14.85 21.52
CA VAL A 46 -4.92 13.74 20.76
C VAL A 46 -4.90 12.47 21.62
N VAL A 47 -4.51 12.57 22.89
CA VAL A 47 -4.51 11.45 23.84
C VAL A 47 -5.92 10.88 24.02
N GLY A 48 -6.92 11.73 24.27
CA GLY A 48 -8.31 11.28 24.43
C GLY A 48 -8.86 10.56 23.17
N ARG A 49 -8.50 11.04 21.97
CA ARG A 49 -8.89 10.39 20.71
C ARG A 49 -8.24 9.02 20.52
N ILE A 50 -6.97 8.86 20.92
CA ILE A 50 -6.28 7.56 20.84
C ILE A 50 -6.83 6.59 21.87
N TRP A 51 -7.16 7.08 23.08
CA TRP A 51 -7.74 6.28 24.15
C TRP A 51 -9.12 5.75 23.80
N ASN A 52 -10.04 6.62 23.35
CA ASN A 52 -11.37 6.19 22.91
C ASN A 52 -11.28 5.17 21.77
N ARG A 53 -10.36 5.39 20.81
CA ARG A 53 -10.11 4.43 19.73
C ARG A 53 -9.62 3.06 20.24
N PHE A 54 -8.76 3.06 21.25
CA PHE A 54 -8.27 1.82 21.85
C PHE A 54 -9.39 1.03 22.52
N LEU A 55 -10.32 1.71 23.20
CA LEU A 55 -11.50 1.07 23.80
C LEU A 55 -12.42 0.44 22.73
N GLU A 56 -12.60 1.10 21.59
CA GLU A 56 -13.46 0.59 20.51
C GLU A 56 -12.85 -0.56 19.70
N THR A 57 -11.56 -0.46 19.36
CA THR A 57 -10.92 -1.36 18.37
C THR A 57 -9.88 -2.31 18.99
N GLY A 58 -9.52 -2.13 20.26
CA GLY A 58 -8.43 -2.86 20.93
C GLY A 58 -7.03 -2.51 20.41
N SER A 59 -6.91 -1.48 19.55
CA SER A 59 -5.65 -1.07 18.93
C SER A 59 -5.47 0.43 18.96
N ALA A 60 -4.32 0.85 19.47
CA ALA A 60 -3.87 2.24 19.47
C ALA A 60 -3.20 2.63 18.13
N GLY A 61 -3.10 1.70 17.17
CA GLY A 61 -2.48 1.93 15.88
C GLY A 61 -3.23 2.96 15.02
N ARG A 62 -2.51 3.56 14.07
CA ARG A 62 -3.12 4.40 13.04
C ARG A 62 -3.97 3.51 12.13
N ARG A 63 -5.21 3.92 11.84
CA ARG A 63 -6.03 3.23 10.84
C ARG A 63 -5.32 3.29 9.47
N PRO A 64 -5.31 2.20 8.69
CA PRO A 64 -4.89 2.29 7.30
C PRO A 64 -5.80 3.31 6.62
N GLY A 65 -5.20 4.36 6.06
CA GLY A 65 -5.97 5.33 5.28
C GLY A 65 -6.54 4.64 4.06
N GLN A 66 -7.74 5.04 3.63
CA GLN A 66 -8.20 4.69 2.29
C GLN A 66 -7.29 5.44 1.31
N GLY A 67 -6.41 4.69 0.63
CA GLY A 67 -5.48 5.26 -0.34
C GLY A 67 -6.21 5.85 -1.55
N ARG A 68 -5.43 6.47 -2.45
CA ARG A 68 -5.96 6.99 -3.71
C ARG A 68 -6.63 5.87 -4.51
N ARG A 69 -7.84 6.14 -5.03
CA ARG A 69 -8.54 5.21 -5.93
C ARG A 69 -7.67 4.98 -7.18
N ARG A 70 -7.68 3.72 -7.63
CA ARG A 70 -6.91 3.27 -8.79
C ARG A 70 -7.53 3.83 -10.07
N ALA A 71 -6.68 4.22 -11.02
CA ALA A 71 -7.13 4.68 -12.35
C ALA A 71 -7.61 3.53 -13.23
N THR A 72 -7.16 2.31 -12.95
CA THR A 72 -7.59 1.09 -13.66
C THR A 72 -8.62 0.33 -12.84
N MET A 73 -9.49 -0.37 -13.56
CA MET A 73 -10.48 -1.26 -13.00
C MET A 73 -9.90 -2.68 -12.80
N PRO A 74 -10.44 -3.50 -11.87
CA PRO A 74 -9.95 -4.85 -11.64
C PRO A 74 -9.99 -5.77 -12.87
N ASN A 75 -10.98 -5.58 -13.76
CA ASN A 75 -11.10 -6.32 -15.02
C ASN A 75 -10.00 -5.94 -16.03
N GLU A 76 -9.62 -4.66 -16.10
CA GLU A 76 -8.51 -4.18 -16.92
C GLU A 76 -7.17 -4.71 -16.40
N ASP A 77 -6.99 -4.71 -15.07
CA ASP A 77 -5.81 -5.32 -14.43
C ASP A 77 -5.70 -6.81 -14.78
N HIS A 78 -6.82 -7.55 -14.76
CA HIS A 78 -6.86 -8.95 -15.16
C HIS A 78 -6.58 -9.14 -16.65
N TYR A 79 -7.11 -8.27 -17.51
CA TYR A 79 -6.85 -8.28 -18.93
C TYR A 79 -5.35 -8.07 -19.24
N PHE A 80 -4.67 -7.16 -18.54
CA PHE A 80 -3.24 -6.95 -18.71
C PHE A 80 -2.43 -8.20 -18.38
N VAL A 81 -2.73 -8.85 -17.25
CA VAL A 81 -2.04 -10.08 -16.83
C VAL A 81 -2.23 -11.19 -17.85
N LEU A 82 -3.47 -11.45 -18.27
CA LEU A 82 -3.77 -12.50 -19.25
C LEU A 82 -3.11 -12.23 -20.60
N THR A 83 -3.18 -11.01 -21.09
CA THR A 83 -2.63 -10.65 -22.40
C THR A 83 -1.11 -10.69 -22.39
N ALA A 84 -0.46 -10.26 -21.30
CA ALA A 84 0.99 -10.37 -21.13
C ALA A 84 1.46 -11.84 -21.03
N GLN A 85 0.68 -12.71 -20.39
CA GLN A 85 0.99 -14.15 -20.33
C GLN A 85 0.87 -14.82 -21.70
N ARG A 86 -0.18 -14.52 -22.46
CA ARG A 86 -0.41 -15.06 -23.81
C ARG A 86 0.61 -14.55 -24.81
N HIS A 87 0.93 -13.26 -24.73
CA HIS A 87 1.83 -12.58 -25.65
C HIS A 87 3.05 -12.07 -24.91
N ARG A 88 3.93 -13.01 -24.55
CA ARG A 88 5.20 -12.79 -23.85
C ARG A 88 6.14 -11.76 -24.49
N ASN A 89 5.91 -11.39 -25.75
CA ASN A 89 6.68 -10.42 -26.52
C ASN A 89 5.98 -9.04 -26.66
N MET A 90 4.76 -8.87 -26.19
CA MET A 90 4.05 -7.58 -26.25
C MET A 90 4.60 -6.61 -25.20
N ASN A 91 4.87 -5.39 -25.63
CA ASN A 91 5.31 -4.30 -24.75
C ASN A 91 4.10 -3.57 -24.13
N ALA A 92 4.32 -2.86 -23.01
CA ALA A 92 3.32 -2.09 -22.30
C ALA A 92 2.62 -1.03 -23.19
N THR A 93 3.33 -0.45 -24.16
CA THR A 93 2.75 0.51 -25.13
C THR A 93 1.72 -0.15 -26.04
N LEU A 94 1.99 -1.36 -26.54
CA LEU A 94 1.07 -2.10 -27.41
C LEU A 94 -0.18 -2.54 -26.63
N LEU A 95 0.02 -3.00 -25.38
CA LEU A 95 -1.08 -3.34 -24.47
C LEU A 95 -1.94 -2.14 -24.13
N HIS A 96 -1.31 -0.99 -23.87
CA HIS A 96 -2.02 0.26 -23.65
C HIS A 96 -2.86 0.66 -24.87
N GLN A 97 -2.30 0.59 -26.07
CA GLN A 97 -3.01 0.90 -27.31
C GLN A 97 -4.18 -0.05 -27.54
N HIS A 98 -3.98 -1.36 -27.33
CA HIS A 98 -5.04 -2.36 -27.48
C HIS A 98 -6.20 -2.10 -26.49
N LEU A 99 -5.89 -1.77 -25.23
CA LEU A 99 -6.92 -1.42 -24.26
C LEU A 99 -7.64 -0.12 -24.64
N ARG A 100 -6.91 0.90 -25.11
CA ARG A 100 -7.50 2.15 -25.57
C ARG A 100 -8.48 1.93 -26.72
N SER A 101 -8.12 1.09 -27.68
CA SER A 101 -9.01 0.75 -28.80
C SER A 101 -10.24 -0.05 -28.36
N ALA A 102 -10.16 -0.86 -27.31
CA ALA A 102 -11.26 -1.71 -26.85
C ALA A 102 -12.22 -1.02 -25.87
N THR A 103 -11.69 -0.20 -24.94
CA THR A 103 -12.44 0.28 -23.77
C THR A 103 -12.48 1.82 -23.67
N SER A 104 -11.76 2.55 -24.54
CA SER A 104 -11.60 4.01 -24.48
C SER A 104 -11.11 4.56 -23.13
N THR A 105 -10.60 3.71 -22.23
CA THR A 105 -10.08 4.15 -20.92
C THR A 105 -8.76 4.90 -21.09
N THR A 106 -8.67 6.08 -20.50
CA THR A 106 -7.45 6.92 -20.49
C THR A 106 -6.49 6.45 -19.39
N VAL A 107 -5.87 5.29 -19.60
CA VAL A 107 -4.76 4.79 -18.77
C VAL A 107 -3.44 5.27 -19.36
N SER A 108 -2.43 5.62 -18.58
CA SER A 108 -1.09 5.91 -19.14
C SER A 108 -0.26 4.65 -19.30
N THR A 109 0.71 4.64 -20.23
CA THR A 109 1.67 3.53 -20.37
C THR A 109 2.44 3.26 -19.07
N GLU A 110 2.71 4.32 -18.30
CA GLU A 110 3.35 4.23 -16.99
C GLU A 110 2.46 3.52 -15.96
N THR A 111 1.16 3.75 -16.01
CA THR A 111 0.21 3.01 -15.16
C THR A 111 0.24 1.52 -15.47
N VAL A 112 0.32 1.15 -16.76
CA VAL A 112 0.44 -0.26 -17.19
C VAL A 112 1.74 -0.90 -16.69
N ARG A 113 2.88 -0.20 -16.77
CA ARG A 113 4.15 -0.71 -16.19
C ARG A 113 4.05 -0.91 -14.69
N ASN A 114 3.52 0.08 -13.96
CA ASN A 114 3.34 -0.01 -12.51
C ASN A 114 2.41 -1.18 -12.12
N ARG A 115 1.42 -1.52 -12.95
CA ARG A 115 0.60 -2.72 -12.75
C ARG A 115 1.41 -3.99 -12.88
N PHE A 116 2.23 -4.09 -13.93
CA PHE A 116 3.11 -5.25 -14.08
C PHE A 116 4.11 -5.38 -12.94
N HIS A 117 4.69 -4.28 -12.46
CA HIS A 117 5.54 -4.29 -11.27
C HIS A 117 4.79 -4.77 -10.02
N GLY A 118 3.55 -4.30 -9.80
CA GLY A 118 2.73 -4.73 -8.67
C GLY A 118 2.37 -6.22 -8.66
N VAL A 119 2.31 -6.86 -9.84
CA VAL A 119 2.05 -8.30 -10.00
C VAL A 119 3.36 -9.09 -10.24
N ALA A 120 4.52 -8.45 -10.08
CA ALA A 120 5.84 -9.03 -10.35
C ALA A 120 6.02 -9.61 -11.78
N MET A 121 5.26 -9.09 -12.74
CA MET A 121 5.32 -9.47 -14.15
C MET A 121 6.29 -8.58 -14.92
N TYR A 122 7.57 -8.67 -14.60
CA TYR A 122 8.61 -8.00 -15.37
C TYR A 122 9.76 -8.97 -15.60
N ALA A 123 10.31 -8.96 -16.82
CA ALA A 123 11.36 -9.86 -17.19
C ALA A 123 12.69 -9.38 -16.60
N HIS A 124 13.16 -10.04 -15.54
CA HIS A 124 14.52 -9.84 -15.02
C HIS A 124 15.60 -10.41 -15.96
N ARG A 125 15.23 -11.39 -16.80
CA ARG A 125 16.08 -12.00 -17.80
C ARG A 125 15.45 -11.84 -19.18
N SER A 126 16.25 -11.42 -20.16
CA SER A 126 15.81 -11.32 -21.55
C SER A 126 15.32 -12.68 -22.05
N MET A 127 14.23 -12.66 -22.81
CA MET A 127 13.73 -13.85 -23.46
C MET A 127 14.66 -14.21 -24.62
N ILE A 128 15.33 -15.35 -24.54
CA ILE A 128 16.11 -15.89 -25.67
C ILE A 128 15.10 -16.50 -26.65
N CYS A 129 14.54 -15.66 -27.51
CA CYS A 129 13.70 -16.12 -28.62
C CYS A 129 14.61 -16.55 -29.78
N VAL A 130 14.70 -17.85 -30.04
CA VAL A 130 15.26 -18.35 -31.30
C VAL A 130 14.40 -17.80 -32.44
N ARG A 131 15.03 -17.11 -33.41
CA ARG A 131 14.32 -16.54 -34.56
C ARG A 131 13.69 -17.66 -35.39
N LEU A 132 12.40 -17.90 -35.17
CA LEU A 132 11.63 -18.81 -36.00
C LEU A 132 11.47 -18.22 -37.39
N ILE A 133 12.08 -18.89 -38.38
CA ILE A 133 11.87 -18.66 -39.81
C ILE A 133 10.36 -18.83 -40.13
N SER A 134 9.85 -18.10 -41.12
CA SER A 134 8.42 -18.02 -41.45
C SER A 134 7.72 -19.39 -41.58
N ARG A 135 8.41 -20.41 -42.13
CA ARG A 135 7.90 -21.79 -42.23
C ARG A 135 7.44 -22.37 -40.90
N HIS A 136 8.26 -22.23 -39.85
CA HIS A 136 7.96 -22.76 -38.51
C HIS A 136 6.76 -22.07 -37.85
N ARG A 137 6.33 -20.90 -38.34
CA ARG A 137 5.14 -20.19 -37.83
C ARG A 137 3.85 -20.66 -38.51
N LEU A 138 3.95 -21.16 -39.74
CA LEU A 138 2.82 -21.72 -40.49
C LEU A 138 2.53 -23.14 -40.01
N ASP A 139 3.56 -23.97 -39.84
CA ASP A 139 3.44 -25.36 -39.35
C ASP A 139 2.85 -25.48 -37.93
N ARG A 140 2.78 -24.39 -37.17
CA ARG A 140 2.15 -24.34 -35.83
C ARG A 140 0.67 -23.94 -35.89
N LYS A 141 0.22 -23.36 -37.01
CA LYS A 141 -1.15 -22.87 -37.19
C LYS A 141 -2.05 -23.88 -37.90
N GLU A 142 -1.48 -24.89 -38.55
CA GLU A 142 -2.16 -26.11 -38.98
C GLU A 142 -2.31 -27.08 -37.81
#